data_AF-A0A7S2GGV4-F1
#
_entry.id   AF-A0A7S2GGV4-F1
#
_cell.length_a   1.000
_cell.length_b   1.000
_cell.length_c   1.000
_cell.angle_alpha   90.00
_cell.angle_beta   90.00
_cell.angle_gamma   90.00
#
_symmetry.space_group_name_H-M   'P 1'
#
loop_
_entity.id
_entity.type
_entity.pdbx_description
1 polymer ?
#
loop_
_entity_poly.entity_id
_entity_poly.type
_entity_poly.pdbx_seq_one_letter_code
_entity_poly.pdbx_strand_id
1 'polypeptide(L)'
;DEADRMIDMGFEPQVNAVLNAMPSSNLKPLDENTLIDLEEAKYRQTYMFSATMPPAVEKIARTYLRNPAYVYIGDQSSSKDNITQTIVFVKENQKKEKLMQLLTDGPPPPIIVFCNGKKGCDVLARSLDKQGFPTATIHS
;
A
#
# COMPACT_ATOMS: atom_id res chain seq x y z
N ASP A 1 4.26 -1.25 10.86
CA ASP A 1 3.08 -1.33 9.98
C ASP A 1 3.47 -0.76 8.62
N GLU A 2 2.89 -1.22 7.52
CA GLU A 2 3.29 -0.89 6.13
C GLU A 2 4.80 -1.07 5.86
N ALA A 3 5.32 -2.29 6.11
CA ALA A 3 6.75 -2.57 6.00
C ALA A 3 7.32 -2.30 4.59
N ASP A 4 6.56 -2.60 3.54
CA ASP A 4 6.89 -2.28 2.15
C ASP A 4 7.09 -0.78 1.92
N ARG A 5 6.16 0.06 2.39
CA ARG A 5 6.30 1.52 2.25
C ARG A 5 7.51 2.07 2.98
N MET A 6 7.85 1.52 4.15
CA MET A 6 9.06 1.95 4.86
C MET A 6 10.32 1.72 4.02
N ILE A 7 10.36 0.63 3.24
CA ILE A 7 11.48 0.35 2.33
C ILE A 7 11.45 1.25 1.11
N ASP A 8 10.28 1.48 0.51
CA ASP A 8 10.13 2.40 -0.62
C ASP A 8 10.59 3.83 -0.25
N MET A 9 10.38 4.24 1.00
CA MET A 9 10.85 5.52 1.55
C MET A 9 12.35 5.52 1.94
N GLY A 10 13.04 4.38 1.81
CA GLY A 10 14.46 4.25 2.13
C GLY A 10 14.77 4.14 3.64
N PHE A 11 13.79 3.76 4.47
CA PHE A 11 13.98 3.64 5.92
C PHE A 11 14.61 2.32 6.38
N GLU A 12 15.05 1.45 5.46
CA GLU A 12 15.69 0.18 5.81
C GLU A 12 16.81 0.33 6.87
N PRO A 13 17.76 1.29 6.75
CA PRO A 13 18.81 1.46 7.76
C PRO A 13 18.28 1.81 9.14
N GLN A 14 17.27 2.68 9.22
CA GLN A 14 16.66 3.14 10.47
C GLN A 14 15.87 2.02 11.13
N VAL A 15 15.11 1.24 10.34
CA VAL A 15 14.39 0.06 10.82
C VAL A 15 15.37 -0.93 11.43
N ASN A 16 16.48 -1.23 10.74
CA ASN A 16 17.50 -2.14 11.25
C ASN A 16 18.15 -1.61 12.55
N ALA A 17 18.43 -0.31 12.62
CA ALA A 17 19.00 0.31 13.82
C ALA A 17 18.09 0.19 15.05
N VAL A 18 16.80 0.50 14.90
CA VAL A 18 15.81 0.37 15.97
C VAL A 18 15.70 -1.08 16.44
N LEU A 19 15.65 -2.03 15.51
CA LEU A 19 15.47 -3.43 15.85
C LEU A 19 16.72 -4.03 16.51
N ASN A 20 17.92 -3.57 16.15
CA ASN A 20 19.18 -3.95 16.79
C ASN A 20 19.34 -3.37 18.20
N ALA A 21 18.70 -2.23 18.49
CA ALA A 21 18.70 -1.64 19.82
C ALA A 21 17.79 -2.39 20.81
N MET A 22 16.93 -3.28 20.33
CA MET A 22 16.07 -4.07 21.21
C MET A 22 16.85 -5.21 21.89
N PRO A 23 16.56 -5.54 23.16
CA PRO A 23 17.19 -6.64 23.87
C PRO A 23 17.06 -7.96 23.10
N SER A 24 18.16 -8.69 22.98
CA SER A 24 18.20 -10.02 22.36
C SER A 24 17.84 -11.14 23.33
N SER A 25 17.86 -10.87 24.65
CA SER A 25 17.62 -11.85 25.71
C SER A 25 16.20 -12.41 25.76
N ASN A 26 15.23 -11.75 25.14
CA ASN A 26 13.83 -12.17 25.09
C ASN A 26 13.40 -12.63 23.69
N LEU A 27 14.33 -12.90 22.78
CA LEU A 27 14.01 -13.49 21.48
C LEU A 27 13.53 -14.93 21.64
N LYS A 28 12.51 -15.30 20.87
CA LYS A 28 12.09 -16.70 20.76
C LYS A 28 13.25 -17.56 20.22
N PRO A 29 13.42 -18.80 20.72
CA PRO A 29 14.33 -19.78 20.13
C PRO A 29 14.04 -19.98 18.64
N LEU A 30 15.08 -20.31 17.88
CA LEU A 30 14.97 -20.64 16.45
C LEU A 30 14.54 -22.10 16.22
N ASP A 31 14.79 -22.98 17.19
CA ASP A 31 14.45 -24.40 17.09
C ASP A 31 12.95 -24.61 17.35
N GLU A 32 12.26 -25.14 16.35
CA GLU A 32 10.82 -25.42 16.39
C GLU A 32 10.46 -26.57 17.35
N ASN A 33 11.43 -27.43 17.70
CA ASN A 33 11.22 -28.55 18.61
C ASN A 33 11.29 -28.15 20.09
N THR A 34 11.67 -26.89 20.38
CA THR A 34 11.65 -26.39 21.75
C THR A 34 10.20 -26.20 22.18
N LEU A 35 9.71 -27.11 23.02
CA LEU A 35 8.41 -26.94 23.69
C LEU A 35 8.54 -25.75 24.64
N ILE A 36 7.91 -24.64 24.27
CA ILE A 36 7.88 -23.43 25.08
C ILE A 36 6.64 -23.51 25.96
N ASP A 37 6.85 -23.57 27.27
CA ASP A 37 5.77 -23.33 28.21
C ASP A 37 5.39 -21.84 28.16
N LEU A 38 4.22 -21.55 27.58
CA LEU A 38 3.73 -20.19 27.35
C LEU A 38 3.39 -19.46 28.66
N GLU A 39 3.30 -20.19 29.78
CA GLU A 39 2.96 -19.64 31.09
C GLU A 39 4.19 -19.08 31.84
N GLU A 40 5.39 -19.65 31.64
CA GLU A 40 6.60 -19.26 32.39
C GLU A 40 7.55 -18.30 31.62
N ALA A 41 7.60 -18.37 30.28
CA ALA A 41 8.57 -17.60 29.49
C ALA A 41 7.90 -16.67 28.46
N LYS A 42 7.82 -15.38 28.78
CA LYS A 42 7.27 -14.36 27.87
C LYS A 42 8.34 -13.83 26.90
N TYR A 43 8.41 -14.44 25.72
CA TYR A 43 9.26 -13.96 24.62
C TYR A 43 8.65 -12.79 23.86
N ARG A 44 9.51 -11.98 23.23
CA ARG A 44 9.11 -10.93 22.30
C ARG A 44 8.33 -11.53 21.14
N GLN A 45 7.16 -10.96 20.87
CA GLN A 45 6.38 -11.23 19.67
C GLN A 45 6.55 -10.07 18.71
N THR A 46 6.75 -10.37 17.43
CA THR A 46 6.94 -9.38 16.39
C THR A 46 5.93 -9.64 15.31
N TYR A 47 5.15 -8.60 14.99
CA TYR A 47 4.16 -8.61 13.93
C TYR A 47 4.69 -7.74 12.80
N MET A 48 4.59 -8.26 11.58
CA MET A 48 4.91 -7.51 10.38
C MET A 48 3.66 -7.48 9.50
N PHE A 49 3.24 -6.28 9.16
CA PHE A 49 2.14 -6.03 8.23
C PHE A 49 2.72 -5.40 6.98
N SER A 50 2.40 -5.97 5.83
CA SER A 50 2.87 -5.52 4.53
C SER A 50 1.84 -5.90 3.47
N ALA A 51 1.56 -5.00 2.53
CA ALA A 51 0.67 -5.30 1.41
C ALA A 51 1.39 -6.10 0.33
N THR A 52 2.70 -5.88 0.18
CA THR A 52 3.58 -6.55 -0.76
C THR A 52 4.78 -7.20 -0.06
N MET A 53 5.42 -8.18 -0.71
CA MET A 53 6.60 -8.87 -0.19
C MET A 53 7.76 -8.82 -1.20
N PRO A 54 8.35 -7.64 -1.47
CA PRO A 54 9.58 -7.56 -2.24
C PRO A 54 10.77 -8.16 -1.45
N PRO A 55 11.89 -8.52 -2.11
CA PRO A 55 13.03 -9.18 -1.46
C PRO A 55 13.60 -8.44 -0.23
N ALA A 56 13.53 -7.11 -0.21
CA ALA A 56 13.97 -6.31 0.92
C ALA A 56 13.09 -6.49 2.17
N VAL A 57 11.77 -6.54 1.99
CA VAL A 57 10.81 -6.82 3.08
C VAL A 57 10.98 -8.26 3.58
N GLU A 58 11.17 -9.22 2.67
CA GLU A 58 11.46 -10.61 3.05
C GLU A 58 12.74 -10.73 3.90
N LYS A 59 13.79 -9.99 3.55
CA LYS A 59 15.05 -9.98 4.31
C LYS A 59 14.85 -9.47 5.74
N ILE A 60 14.04 -8.43 5.91
CA ILE A 60 13.67 -7.91 7.24
C ILE A 60 12.84 -8.94 8.00
N ALA A 61 11.85 -9.55 7.34
CA ALA A 61 11.03 -10.60 7.92
C ALA A 61 11.88 -11.76 8.47
N ARG A 62 12.83 -12.25 7.66
CA ARG A 62 13.76 -13.33 8.07
C ARG A 62 14.68 -12.94 9.22
N THR A 63 15.12 -11.68 9.24
CA THR A 63 16.05 -11.20 10.27
C THR A 63 15.36 -11.09 11.63
N TYR A 64 14.12 -10.61 11.65
CA TYR A 64 13.47 -10.15 12.88
C TYR A 64 12.31 -11.01 13.36
N LEU A 65 11.65 -11.75 12.46
CA LEU A 65 10.66 -12.74 12.85
C LEU A 65 11.35 -14.06 13.21
N ARG A 66 10.70 -14.84 14.07
CA ARG A 66 11.13 -16.18 14.47
C ARG A 66 9.96 -17.11 14.27
N ASN A 67 10.13 -18.05 13.34
CA ASN A 67 9.08 -18.95 12.83
C ASN A 67 7.72 -18.23 12.64
N PRO A 68 7.62 -17.25 11.72
CA PRO A 68 6.38 -16.51 11.52
C PRO A 68 5.32 -17.38 10.82
N ALA A 69 4.10 -17.31 11.32
CA ALA A 69 2.93 -17.70 10.54
C ALA A 69 2.61 -16.61 9.52
N TYR A 70 2.29 -17.01 8.29
CA TYR A 70 1.83 -16.09 7.26
C TYR A 70 0.31 -16.11 7.20
N VAL A 71 -0.30 -14.93 7.28
CA VAL A 71 -1.74 -14.74 7.11
C VAL A 71 -1.95 -13.80 5.94
N TYR A 72 -2.48 -14.33 4.84
CA TYR A 72 -2.82 -13.57 3.64
C TYR A 72 -4.33 -13.48 3.51
N ILE A 73 -4.84 -12.29 3.17
CA ILE A 73 -6.26 -12.06 2.90
C ILE A 73 -6.38 -11.69 1.41
N GLY A 74 -6.99 -12.56 0.61
CA GLY A 74 -7.14 -12.41 -0.85
C GLY A 74 -6.06 -13.12 -1.67
N ASP A 75 -6.28 -13.25 -2.99
CA ASP A 75 -5.31 -13.83 -3.93
C ASP A 75 -4.27 -12.78 -4.35
N GLN A 76 -2.98 -13.05 -4.11
CA GLN A 76 -1.84 -12.18 -4.48
C GLN A 76 -1.84 -11.80 -5.97
N SER A 77 -2.41 -12.63 -6.85
CA SER A 77 -2.49 -12.40 -8.30
C SER A 77 -3.76 -11.64 -8.73
N SER A 78 -4.86 -11.77 -7.97
CA SER A 78 -6.21 -11.43 -8.43
C SER A 78 -6.52 -9.93 -8.55
N SER A 79 -5.71 -9.06 -7.93
CA SER A 79 -6.03 -7.63 -7.88
C SER A 79 -5.85 -6.94 -9.24
N LYS A 80 -4.97 -7.45 -10.11
CA LYS A 80 -4.75 -6.87 -11.46
C LYS A 80 -5.62 -7.51 -12.54
N ASP A 81 -5.91 -8.80 -12.43
CA ASP A 81 -6.60 -9.53 -13.51
C ASP A 81 -8.08 -9.15 -13.67
N ASN A 82 -8.71 -8.62 -12.61
CA ASN A 82 -10.10 -8.16 -12.65
C ASN A 82 -10.26 -6.66 -13.00
N ILE A 83 -9.17 -5.95 -13.30
CA ILE A 83 -9.24 -4.52 -13.65
C ILE A 83 -8.87 -4.32 -15.11
N THR A 84 -9.86 -3.96 -15.93
CA THR A 84 -9.62 -3.52 -17.30
C THR A 84 -8.93 -2.17 -17.30
N GLN A 85 -7.67 -2.13 -17.75
CA GLN A 85 -6.88 -0.90 -17.85
C GLN A 85 -6.79 -0.46 -19.31
N THR A 86 -7.10 0.81 -19.57
CA THR A 86 -6.98 1.41 -20.90
C THR A 86 -6.07 2.62 -20.85
N ILE A 87 -5.09 2.68 -21.76
CA ILE A 87 -4.15 3.80 -21.87
C ILE A 87 -4.52 4.62 -23.10
N VAL A 88 -4.73 5.93 -22.90
CA VAL A 88 -5.02 6.87 -23.99
C VAL A 88 -3.91 7.90 -24.08
N PHE A 89 -3.17 7.90 -25.18
CA PHE A 89 -2.13 8.89 -25.45
C PHE A 89 -2.76 10.18 -26.00
N VAL A 90 -2.66 11.27 -25.24
CA VAL A 90 -3.17 12.60 -25.63
C VAL A 90 -2.20 13.70 -25.23
N LYS A 91 -2.27 14.85 -25.90
CA LYS A 91 -1.56 16.05 -25.47
C LYS A 91 -2.19 16.63 -24.20
N GLU A 92 -1.42 17.38 -23.42
CA GLU A 92 -1.89 17.97 -22.14
C GLU A 92 -3.16 18.81 -22.30
N ASN A 93 -3.22 19.64 -23.35
CA ASN A 93 -4.37 20.48 -23.65
C ASN A 93 -5.63 19.69 -24.09
N GLN A 94 -5.47 18.43 -24.51
CA GLN A 94 -6.57 17.56 -24.94
C GLN A 94 -7.13 16.70 -23.81
N LYS A 95 -6.44 16.59 -22.66
CA LYS A 95 -6.87 15.75 -21.53
C LYS A 95 -8.26 16.10 -21.01
N LYS A 96 -8.59 17.40 -20.93
CA LYS A 96 -9.90 17.86 -20.44
C LYS A 96 -11.02 17.39 -21.35
N GLU A 97 -10.91 17.66 -22.64
CA GLU A 97 -11.91 17.24 -23.63
C GLU A 97 -12.05 15.71 -23.67
N LYS A 98 -10.92 14.99 -23.61
CA LYS A 98 -10.96 13.53 -23.58
C LYS A 98 -11.63 12.97 -22.33
N LEU A 99 -11.38 13.57 -21.16
CA LEU A 99 -12.06 13.20 -19.92
C LEU A 99 -13.56 13.41 -20.03
N MET A 100 -14.02 14.52 -20.62
CA MET A 100 -15.45 14.77 -20.81
C MET A 100 -16.11 13.67 -21.64
N GLN A 101 -15.49 13.29 -22.76
CA GLN A 101 -15.98 12.17 -23.58
C GLN A 101 -16.06 10.88 -22.77
N LEU A 102 -15.02 10.57 -21.98
CA LEU A 102 -15.00 9.37 -21.14
C LEU A 102 -16.05 9.39 -20.02
N LEU A 103 -16.41 10.57 -19.49
CA LEU A 103 -17.45 10.70 -18.48
C LEU A 103 -18.86 10.63 -19.07
N THR A 104 -19.04 11.10 -20.31
CA THR A 104 -20.33 11.02 -21.03
C THR A 104 -20.61 9.61 -21.54
N ASP A 105 -19.61 8.94 -22.12
CA ASP A 105 -19.74 7.59 -22.67
C ASP A 105 -19.47 6.49 -21.62
N GLY A 106 -19.08 6.90 -20.42
CA GLY A 106 -18.57 6.04 -19.37
C GLY A 106 -19.64 5.32 -18.54
N PRO A 107 -19.20 4.53 -17.55
CA PRO A 107 -20.09 3.87 -16.61
C PRO A 107 -20.87 4.89 -15.76
N PRO A 108 -22.00 4.49 -15.16
CA PRO A 108 -22.75 5.38 -14.26
C PRO A 108 -21.92 5.75 -13.02
N PRO A 109 -22.17 6.92 -12.41
CA PRO A 109 -21.51 7.34 -11.17
C PRO A 109 -21.79 6.37 -10.01
N PRO A 110 -20.90 6.29 -9.00
CA PRO A 110 -19.76 7.18 -8.74
C PRO A 110 -18.48 6.79 -9.49
N ILE A 111 -17.71 7.80 -9.93
CA ILE A 111 -16.39 7.65 -10.57
C ILE A 111 -15.37 8.48 -9.79
N ILE A 112 -14.13 7.98 -9.68
CA ILE A 112 -13.01 8.71 -9.10
C ILE A 112 -12.05 9.14 -10.21
N VAL A 113 -11.74 10.43 -10.26
CA VAL A 113 -10.74 10.99 -11.19
C VAL A 113 -9.53 11.47 -10.39
N PHE A 114 -8.40 10.81 -10.57
CA PHE A 114 -7.15 11.20 -9.93
C PHE A 114 -6.42 12.29 -10.72
N CYS A 115 -5.94 13.31 -10.03
CA CYS A 115 -5.13 14.40 -10.60
C CYS A 115 -3.86 14.62 -9.77
N ASN A 116 -2.79 15.05 -10.43
CA ASN A 116 -1.55 15.40 -9.75
C ASN A 116 -1.67 16.81 -9.15
N GLY A 117 -1.62 16.88 -7.81
CA GLY A 117 -1.58 18.12 -7.06
C GLY A 117 -2.96 18.74 -6.76
N LYS A 118 -3.07 19.32 -5.57
CA LYS A 118 -4.31 19.92 -5.01
C LYS A 118 -4.96 20.95 -5.92
N LYS A 119 -4.17 21.91 -6.44
CA LYS A 119 -4.67 22.95 -7.37
C LYS A 119 -5.27 22.35 -8.64
N GLY A 120 -4.70 21.24 -9.13
CA GLY A 120 -5.21 20.54 -10.31
C GLY A 120 -6.60 19.95 -10.07
N CYS A 121 -6.80 19.31 -8.90
CA CYS A 121 -8.10 18.80 -8.49
C CYS A 121 -9.16 19.90 -8.43
N ASP A 122 -8.86 21.03 -7.79
CA ASP A 122 -9.82 22.13 -7.63
C ASP A 122 -10.22 22.75 -8.97
N VAL A 123 -9.26 22.96 -9.86
CA VAL A 123 -9.50 23.51 -11.20
C VAL A 123 -10.32 22.54 -12.04
N LEU A 124 -10.04 21.24 -11.95
CA LEU A 124 -10.77 20.23 -12.69
C LEU A 124 -12.22 20.11 -12.18
N ALA A 125 -12.43 20.05 -10.87
CA ALA A 125 -13.76 19.95 -10.29
C ALA A 125 -14.65 21.14 -10.69
N ARG A 126 -14.13 22.37 -10.62
CA ARG A 126 -14.85 23.56 -11.11
C ARG A 126 -15.19 23.49 -12.60
N SER A 127 -14.32 22.85 -13.41
CA SER A 127 -14.55 22.68 -14.85
C SER A 127 -15.63 21.64 -15.14
N LEU A 128 -15.74 20.60 -14.30
CA LEU A 128 -16.75 19.56 -14.40
C LEU A 128 -18.11 20.07 -13.91
N ASP A 129 -18.14 20.80 -12.81
CA ASP A 129 -19.34 21.44 -12.26
C ASP A 129 -19.98 22.42 -13.26
N LYS A 130 -19.15 23.25 -13.91
CA LYS A 130 -19.60 24.12 -15.02
C LYS A 130 -20.20 23.38 -16.21
N GLN A 131 -19.82 22.12 -16.41
CA GLN A 131 -20.34 21.27 -17.48
C GLN A 131 -21.52 20.40 -17.01
N GLY A 132 -22.02 20.62 -15.79
CA GLY A 132 -23.20 19.94 -15.25
C GLY A 132 -22.90 18.59 -14.60
N PHE A 133 -21.64 18.24 -14.35
CA PHE A 133 -21.27 17.04 -13.62
C PHE A 133 -21.19 17.34 -12.12
N PRO A 134 -22.03 16.71 -11.26
CA PRO A 134 -21.91 16.83 -9.82
C PRO A 134 -20.55 16.28 -9.37
N THR A 135 -19.74 17.10 -8.70
CA THR A 135 -18.39 16.71 -8.28
C THR A 135 -18.11 17.04 -6.83
N ALA A 136 -17.32 16.19 -6.19
CA ALA A 136 -16.74 16.42 -4.87
C ALA A 136 -15.22 16.32 -4.97
N THR A 137 -14.50 17.19 -4.25
CA THR A 137 -13.04 17.22 -4.21
C THR A 137 -12.50 16.64 -2.91
N ILE A 138 -11.54 15.73 -3.03
CA ILE A 138 -10.79 15.16 -1.90
C ILE A 138 -9.31 15.43 -2.14
N HIS A 139 -8.64 16.06 -1.18
CA HIS A 139 -7.18 16.24 -1.16
C HIS A 139 -6.70 16.36 0.29
N SER A 140 -5.49 15.91 0.59
CA SER A 140 -4.82 16.13 1.88
C SER A 140 -3.82 17.29 1.81
#